data_AF-A0A3P1BUT9-F1
#
_entry.id   AF-A0A3P1BUT9-F1
#
_cell.length_a   1.000
_cell.length_b   1.000
_cell.length_c   1.000
_cell.angle_alpha   90.00
_cell.angle_beta   90.00
_cell.angle_gamma   90.00
#
_symmetry.space_group_name_H-M   'P 1'
#
loop_
_entity.id
_entity.type
_entity.pdbx_description
1 polymer ?
#
loop_
_entity_poly.entity_id
_entity_poly.type
_entity_poly.pdbx_seq_one_letter_code
_entity_poly.pdbx_strand_id
1 'polypeptide(L)'
;MKSILFFALVCFSVSCFAQLPANGKKITGSITTKKGVVLKTGDKVRFGEGGLSSGAYQHIYTSFEKFGQKTANLEEGYAYKYAQIKEFREVGTGDEKRFVALVKPKGGISISLRAIDLEPAMASKEIISVNDVAISKLIPKKTI
;
A
#
# COMPACT_ATOMS: atom_id res chain seq x y z
N MET A 1 -27.74 -17.77 39.82
CA MET A 1 -27.86 -16.39 39.31
C MET A 1 -26.44 -15.90 39.03
N LYS A 2 -26.02 -15.80 37.76
CA LYS A 2 -25.92 -14.53 37.00
C LYS A 2 -25.11 -13.50 37.80
N SER A 3 -23.92 -13.00 37.44
CA SER A 3 -23.17 -12.83 36.19
C SER A 3 -21.77 -12.37 36.68
N ILE A 4 -20.64 -12.64 36.02
CA ILE A 4 -20.00 -11.72 35.07
C ILE A 4 -18.81 -12.52 34.52
N LEU A 5 -19.07 -13.10 33.36
CA LEU A 5 -18.11 -13.80 32.51
C LEU A 5 -17.80 -12.84 31.36
N PHE A 6 -17.12 -11.72 31.62
CA PHE A 6 -16.87 -10.71 30.58
C PHE A 6 -15.77 -9.76 31.04
N PHE A 7 -14.51 -10.20 31.00
CA PHE A 7 -13.37 -9.28 30.84
C PHE A 7 -12.15 -10.05 30.31
N ALA A 8 -12.38 -10.88 29.30
CA ALA A 8 -11.35 -11.51 28.48
C ALA A 8 -11.45 -10.95 27.05
N LEU A 9 -11.29 -9.64 26.86
CA LEU A 9 -11.28 -9.07 25.50
C LEU A 9 -10.77 -7.62 25.40
N VAL A 10 -9.65 -7.25 26.02
CA VAL A 10 -9.00 -5.97 25.71
C VAL A 10 -7.48 -6.16 25.75
N CYS A 11 -6.80 -5.66 24.71
CA CYS A 11 -5.35 -5.58 24.51
C CYS A 11 -4.65 -6.67 23.67
N PHE A 12 -5.35 -7.37 22.76
CA PHE A 12 -4.72 -7.90 21.55
C PHE A 12 -4.85 -6.89 20.41
N SER A 13 -4.18 -5.75 20.54
CA SER A 13 -3.89 -4.85 19.42
C SER A 13 -2.47 -4.33 19.56
N VAL A 14 -1.52 -5.22 19.81
CA VAL A 14 -0.13 -4.94 19.47
C VAL A 14 -0.03 -5.12 17.97
N SER A 15 -0.45 -4.05 17.29
CA SER A 15 0.04 -3.60 16.00
C SER A 15 1.09 -4.52 15.39
N CYS A 16 0.63 -5.46 14.57
CA CYS A 16 1.49 -6.21 13.66
C CYS A 16 1.94 -5.26 12.53
N PHE A 17 2.72 -4.23 12.91
CA PHE A 17 3.59 -3.52 11.98
C PHE A 17 4.73 -4.49 11.68
N ALA A 18 4.44 -5.49 10.84
CA ALA A 18 5.47 -6.30 10.23
C ALA A 18 6.48 -5.33 9.60
N GLN A 19 7.64 -5.19 10.24
CA GLN A 19 8.79 -4.54 9.64
C GLN A 19 9.18 -5.38 8.45
N LEU A 20 8.98 -4.80 7.28
CA LEU A 20 9.16 -5.49 6.03
C LEU A 20 10.65 -5.59 5.72
N PRO A 21 11.13 -6.72 5.19
CA PRO A 21 12.55 -6.93 4.94
C PRO A 21 13.10 -5.93 3.92
N ALA A 22 14.29 -5.39 4.22
CA ALA A 22 14.97 -4.37 3.41
C ALA A 22 15.31 -4.80 1.96
N ASN A 23 15.15 -6.08 1.62
CA ASN A 23 15.35 -6.63 0.28
C ASN A 23 14.23 -7.61 -0.10
N GLY A 24 13.14 -7.10 -0.68
CA GLY A 24 12.09 -7.92 -1.29
C GLY A 24 12.54 -8.53 -2.63
N LYS A 25 12.02 -9.70 -2.96
CA LYS A 25 12.30 -10.38 -4.24
C LYS A 25 11.63 -9.62 -5.38
N LYS A 26 12.40 -9.23 -6.39
CA LYS A 26 11.86 -8.59 -7.60
C LYS A 26 10.95 -9.56 -8.34
N ILE A 27 9.75 -9.10 -8.69
CA ILE A 27 8.77 -9.84 -9.49
C ILE A 27 8.73 -9.26 -10.90
N THR A 28 8.72 -10.13 -11.90
CA THR A 28 8.56 -9.78 -13.31
C THR A 28 7.16 -10.12 -13.78
N GLY A 29 6.62 -9.33 -14.71
CA GLY A 29 5.27 -9.53 -15.25
C GLY A 29 4.17 -8.81 -14.46
N SER A 30 2.95 -9.31 -14.63
CA SER A 30 1.78 -8.76 -13.93
C SER A 30 1.61 -9.45 -12.58
N ILE A 31 1.12 -8.71 -11.59
CA ILE A 31 0.70 -9.24 -10.30
C ILE A 31 -0.82 -9.16 -10.16
N THR A 32 -1.38 -10.04 -9.36
CA THR A 32 -2.80 -10.02 -9.00
C THR A 32 -2.92 -9.86 -7.50
N THR A 33 -3.55 -8.79 -7.05
CA THR A 33 -3.85 -8.56 -5.62
C THR A 33 -4.87 -9.58 -5.11
N LYS A 34 -4.97 -9.80 -3.79
CA LYS A 34 -6.01 -10.67 -3.19
C LYS A 34 -7.44 -10.29 -3.58
N LYS A 35 -7.69 -9.04 -3.96
CA LYS A 35 -9.00 -8.56 -4.43
C LYS A 35 -9.21 -8.73 -5.95
N GLY A 36 -8.32 -9.42 -6.65
CA GLY A 36 -8.44 -9.69 -8.09
C GLY A 36 -8.03 -8.54 -9.00
N VAL A 37 -7.48 -7.43 -8.45
CA VAL A 37 -6.96 -6.34 -9.27
C VAL A 37 -5.61 -6.77 -9.87
N VAL A 38 -5.54 -6.79 -11.19
CA VAL A 38 -4.32 -7.09 -11.95
C VAL A 38 -3.55 -5.79 -12.21
N LEU A 39 -2.26 -5.79 -11.89
CA LEU A 39 -1.36 -4.65 -12.09
C LEU A 39 -0.11 -5.08 -12.85
N LYS A 40 0.45 -4.18 -13.65
CA LYS A 40 1.70 -4.42 -14.38
C LYS A 40 2.64 -3.20 -14.30
N THR A 41 3.90 -3.44 -14.58
CA THR A 41 4.88 -2.36 -14.77
C THR A 41 4.42 -1.42 -15.88
N GLY A 42 4.54 -0.12 -15.65
CA GLY A 42 4.08 0.92 -16.56
C GLY A 42 2.68 1.45 -16.27
N ASP A 43 1.88 0.76 -15.45
CA ASP A 43 0.56 1.24 -15.03
C ASP A 43 0.66 2.57 -14.28
N LYS A 44 -0.30 3.45 -14.52
CA LYS A 44 -0.44 4.73 -13.84
C LYS A 44 -1.30 4.55 -12.61
N VAL A 45 -0.80 4.90 -11.44
CA VAL A 45 -1.57 4.92 -10.19
C VAL A 45 -1.95 6.34 -9.84
N ARG A 46 -3.16 6.53 -9.31
CA ARG A 46 -3.61 7.81 -8.76
C ARG A 46 -3.79 7.72 -7.25
N PHE A 47 -3.25 8.71 -6.54
CA PHE A 47 -3.32 8.79 -5.09
C PHE A 47 -4.55 9.58 -4.60
N GLY A 48 -5.07 9.16 -3.44
CA GLY A 48 -6.14 9.81 -2.69
C GLY A 48 -5.63 10.90 -1.75
N GLU A 49 -6.36 11.19 -0.67
CA GLU A 49 -6.04 12.29 0.28
C GLU A 49 -5.16 11.85 1.46
N GLY A 50 -4.51 10.69 1.38
CA GLY A 50 -3.78 10.09 2.51
C GLY A 50 -4.71 9.40 3.52
N GLY A 51 -4.16 8.48 4.31
CA GLY A 51 -4.92 7.68 5.28
C GLY A 51 -5.00 8.28 6.69
N LEU A 52 -4.30 9.39 6.97
CA LEU A 52 -4.27 10.05 8.28
C LEU A 52 -5.00 11.40 8.27
N SER A 53 -5.44 11.86 9.44
CA SER A 53 -6.10 13.17 9.60
C SER A 53 -5.22 14.36 9.19
N SER A 54 -3.90 14.18 9.17
CA SER A 54 -2.92 15.14 8.66
C SER A 54 -2.79 15.14 7.13
N GLY A 55 -3.50 14.27 6.40
CA GLY A 55 -3.32 14.06 4.96
C GLY A 55 -2.09 13.21 4.60
N ALA A 56 -1.39 12.67 5.60
CA ALA A 56 -0.25 11.79 5.39
C ALA A 56 -0.70 10.36 4.99
N TYR A 57 0.13 9.67 4.23
CA TYR A 57 -0.09 8.30 3.82
C TYR A 57 0.50 7.32 4.84
N GLN A 58 -0.23 6.26 5.14
CA GLN A 58 0.15 5.18 6.06
C GLN A 58 0.88 4.05 5.33
N HIS A 59 0.58 3.81 4.05
CA HIS A 59 1.06 2.65 3.29
C HIS A 59 1.89 3.02 2.07
N ILE A 60 2.27 4.30 1.97
CA ILE A 60 3.13 4.83 0.92
C ILE A 60 4.37 5.43 1.57
N TYR A 61 5.55 5.05 1.07
CA TYR A 61 6.82 5.27 1.72
C TYR A 61 7.82 5.97 0.77
N THR A 62 8.72 6.76 1.35
CA THR A 62 9.71 7.56 0.61
C THR A 62 10.70 6.73 -0.22
N SER A 63 11.00 5.50 0.21
CA SER A 63 11.83 4.54 -0.52
C SER A 63 11.63 3.13 0.05
N PHE A 64 12.10 2.12 -0.68
CA PHE A 64 12.08 0.73 -0.23
C PHE A 64 13.00 0.48 0.97
N GLU A 65 14.15 1.14 1.03
CA GLU A 65 15.09 1.04 2.16
C GLU A 65 14.53 1.68 3.44
N LYS A 66 13.63 2.66 3.29
CA LYS A 66 12.92 3.32 4.40
C LYS A 66 11.62 2.61 4.78
N PHE A 67 11.33 1.45 4.19
CA PHE A 67 10.18 0.62 4.51
C PHE A 67 10.38 0.03 5.92
N GLY A 68 9.74 0.63 6.92
CA GLY A 68 9.93 0.31 8.35
C GLY A 68 10.46 1.48 9.20
N GLN A 69 10.98 2.54 8.59
CA GLN A 69 11.30 3.81 9.25
C GLN A 69 10.21 4.83 8.91
N LYS A 70 9.24 5.01 9.82
CA LYS A 70 8.19 6.03 9.68
C LYS A 70 8.83 7.41 9.65
N THR A 71 9.02 7.96 8.45
CA THR A 71 9.44 9.36 8.30
C THR A 71 8.21 10.21 8.55
N ALA A 72 8.31 11.16 9.49
CA ALA A 72 7.16 11.88 10.04
C ALA A 72 6.38 12.71 9.02
N ASN A 73 6.96 13.06 7.87
CA ASN A 73 6.27 13.79 6.82
C ASN A 73 6.77 13.30 5.46
N LEU A 74 5.89 12.68 4.66
CA LEU A 74 6.09 12.68 3.20
C LEU A 74 6.03 14.15 2.80
N GLU A 75 7.12 14.70 2.26
CA GLU A 75 7.24 16.12 1.88
C GLU A 75 5.91 16.64 1.33
N GLU A 76 5.39 17.68 1.99
CA GLU A 76 4.00 18.12 1.97
C GLU A 76 3.37 18.01 0.57
N GLY A 77 2.35 17.16 0.47
CA GLY A 77 1.42 17.16 -0.65
C GLY A 77 1.88 16.41 -1.91
N TYR A 78 2.72 15.36 -1.81
CA TYR A 78 2.87 14.32 -2.84
C TYR A 78 2.79 14.83 -4.30
N ALA A 79 3.53 15.89 -4.66
CA ALA A 79 3.23 16.93 -5.67
C ALA A 79 2.63 16.54 -7.05
N TYR A 80 2.45 15.28 -7.38
CA TYR A 80 1.62 14.81 -8.49
C TYR A 80 0.75 13.66 -7.97
N LYS A 81 -0.57 13.83 -8.03
CA LYS A 81 -1.59 12.79 -7.74
C LYS A 81 -1.41 11.51 -8.56
N TYR A 82 -0.42 11.45 -9.43
CA TYR A 82 -0.15 10.38 -10.38
C TYR A 82 1.28 9.89 -10.20
N ALA A 83 1.45 8.57 -10.20
CA ALA A 83 2.74 7.92 -10.32
C ALA A 83 2.66 6.79 -11.33
N GLN A 84 3.82 6.31 -11.78
CA GLN A 84 3.91 5.15 -12.66
C GLN A 84 4.62 4.01 -11.95
N ILE A 85 4.06 2.81 -12.02
CA ILE A 85 4.70 1.59 -11.52
C ILE A 85 5.95 1.29 -12.34
N LYS A 86 7.08 1.10 -11.67
CA LYS A 86 8.37 0.73 -12.28
C LYS A 86 8.77 -0.70 -11.97
N GLU A 87 8.42 -1.20 -10.80
CA GLU A 87 8.82 -2.52 -10.35
C GLU A 87 7.85 -3.02 -9.27
N PHE A 88 7.74 -4.35 -9.17
CA PHE A 88 7.12 -5.00 -8.03
C PHE A 88 8.17 -5.74 -7.23
N ARG A 89 8.01 -5.68 -5.91
CA ARG A 89 8.76 -6.49 -4.96
C ARG A 89 7.79 -7.29 -4.11
N GLU A 90 8.16 -8.52 -3.87
CA GLU A 90 7.49 -9.41 -2.96
C GLU A 90 8.27 -9.43 -1.64
N VAL A 91 7.56 -9.22 -0.54
CA VAL A 91 8.12 -9.10 0.80
C VAL A 91 7.34 -9.97 1.78
N GLY A 92 8.01 -10.42 2.84
CA GLY A 92 7.44 -11.36 3.80
C GLY A 92 7.56 -12.82 3.35
N THR A 93 7.13 -13.73 4.22
CA THR A 93 7.14 -15.18 4.00
C THR A 93 5.80 -15.79 4.39
N GLY A 94 5.45 -16.95 3.81
CA GLY A 94 4.20 -17.64 4.11
C GLY A 94 2.95 -16.78 3.87
N ASP A 95 2.06 -16.74 4.85
CA ASP A 95 0.79 -15.99 4.78
C ASP A 95 0.96 -14.46 4.92
N GLU A 96 2.13 -14.00 5.36
CA GLU A 96 2.46 -12.57 5.49
C GLU A 96 3.02 -11.97 4.19
N LYS A 97 3.01 -12.75 3.12
CA LYS A 97 3.46 -12.36 1.80
C LYS A 97 2.67 -11.16 1.27
N ARG A 98 3.38 -10.09 0.90
CA ARG A 98 2.81 -8.84 0.39
C ARG A 98 3.51 -8.39 -0.89
N PHE A 99 2.77 -7.68 -1.72
CA PHE A 99 3.28 -7.05 -2.93
C PHE A 99 3.47 -5.55 -2.70
N VAL A 100 4.70 -5.11 -2.91
CA VAL A 100 5.12 -3.72 -2.85
C VAL A 100 5.39 -3.23 -4.25
N ALA A 101 4.71 -2.15 -4.66
CA ALA A 101 5.03 -1.47 -5.91
C ALA A 101 6.07 -0.38 -5.66
N LEU A 102 7.12 -0.36 -6.47
CA LEU A 102 8.00 0.80 -6.60
C LEU A 102 7.47 1.70 -7.70
N VAL A 103 7.20 2.94 -7.36
CA VAL A 103 6.57 3.91 -8.27
C VAL A 103 7.41 5.17 -8.42
N LYS A 104 7.37 5.73 -9.62
CA LYS A 104 7.95 7.05 -9.93
C LYS A 104 6.84 8.10 -9.94
N PRO A 105 6.82 9.07 -9.01
CA PRO A 105 5.88 10.20 -9.04
C PRO A 105 6.04 11.02 -10.33
N LYS A 106 4.94 11.54 -10.89
CA LYS A 106 4.96 12.20 -12.22
C LYS A 106 5.72 13.53 -12.26
N GLY A 107 5.91 14.23 -11.15
CA GLY A 107 6.70 15.46 -11.18
C GLY A 107 7.30 15.89 -9.84
N GLY A 108 7.51 14.93 -8.95
CA GLY A 108 8.56 15.19 -7.95
C GLY A 108 9.87 15.41 -8.69
N ILE A 109 10.64 16.41 -8.27
CA ILE A 109 12.08 16.55 -8.62
C ILE A 109 12.88 15.38 -8.02
N SER A 110 12.25 14.64 -7.09
CA SER A 110 12.80 13.44 -6.47
C SER A 110 13.08 12.35 -7.51
N ILE A 111 14.35 11.99 -7.62
CA ILE A 111 14.86 10.84 -8.37
C ILE A 111 14.55 9.49 -7.70
N SER A 112 14.10 9.51 -6.44
CA SER A 112 13.86 8.30 -5.65
C SER A 112 12.51 7.66 -5.97
N LEU A 113 12.53 6.34 -6.21
CA LEU A 113 11.29 5.55 -6.28
C LEU A 113 10.63 5.50 -4.91
N ARG A 114 9.31 5.65 -4.91
CA ARG A 114 8.46 5.49 -3.72
C ARG A 114 8.00 4.04 -3.63
N ALA A 115 7.90 3.51 -2.41
CA ALA A 115 7.39 2.17 -2.19
C ALA A 115 5.92 2.24 -1.73
N ILE A 116 5.06 1.40 -2.27
CA ILE A 116 3.65 1.31 -1.88
C ILE A 116 3.33 -0.12 -1.48
N ASP A 117 2.83 -0.32 -0.26
CA ASP A 117 2.20 -1.58 0.12
C ASP A 117 0.80 -1.64 -0.50
N LEU A 118 0.66 -2.38 -1.60
CA LEU A 118 -0.46 -2.23 -2.53
C LEU A 118 -1.83 -2.55 -1.92
N GLU A 119 -1.93 -3.67 -1.21
CA GLU A 119 -3.21 -4.12 -0.65
C GLU A 119 -3.76 -3.16 0.42
N PRO A 120 -2.98 -2.78 1.45
CA PRO A 120 -3.46 -1.85 2.45
C PRO A 120 -3.63 -0.43 1.89
N ALA A 121 -2.81 0.01 0.93
CA ALA A 121 -2.98 1.31 0.27
C ALA A 121 -4.28 1.37 -0.56
N MET A 122 -4.68 0.28 -1.23
CA MET A 122 -5.97 0.21 -1.90
C MET A 122 -7.14 0.14 -0.91
N ALA A 123 -6.98 -0.59 0.19
CA ALA A 123 -8.02 -0.73 1.21
C ALA A 123 -8.31 0.59 1.94
N SER A 124 -7.27 1.35 2.24
CA SER A 124 -7.33 2.67 2.88
C SER A 124 -7.71 3.82 1.93
N LYS A 125 -7.94 3.53 0.63
CA LYS A 125 -8.20 4.53 -0.42
C LYS A 125 -7.04 5.52 -0.64
N GLU A 126 -5.83 5.15 -0.23
CA GLU A 126 -4.62 5.87 -0.57
C GLU A 126 -4.28 5.73 -2.05
N ILE A 127 -4.66 4.61 -2.68
CA ILE A 127 -4.75 4.45 -4.14
C ILE A 127 -6.23 4.44 -4.53
N ILE A 128 -6.62 5.37 -5.40
CA ILE A 128 -8.03 5.54 -5.81
C ILE A 128 -8.31 5.04 -7.24
N SER A 129 -7.30 5.04 -8.12
CA SER A 129 -7.45 4.51 -9.48
C SER A 129 -6.14 3.99 -10.05
N VAL A 130 -6.26 3.07 -11.02
CA VAL A 130 -5.16 2.57 -11.85
C VAL A 130 -5.56 2.75 -13.31
N ASN A 131 -4.67 3.32 -14.13
CA ASN A 131 -4.93 3.69 -15.52
C ASN A 131 -6.25 4.45 -15.68
N ASP A 132 -6.49 5.40 -14.78
CA ASP A 132 -7.70 6.23 -14.73
C ASP A 132 -9.02 5.47 -14.45
N VAL A 133 -8.95 4.18 -14.13
CA VAL A 133 -10.08 3.36 -13.69
C VAL A 133 -10.08 3.23 -12.17
N ALA A 134 -11.19 3.59 -11.52
CA ALA A 134 -11.33 3.50 -10.08
C ALA A 134 -11.10 2.07 -9.57
N ILE A 135 -10.40 1.91 -8.44
CA ILE A 135 -10.12 0.59 -7.84
C ILE A 135 -11.41 -0.22 -7.64
N SER A 136 -12.50 0.42 -7.22
CA SER A 136 -13.80 -0.24 -7.02
C SER A 136 -14.40 -0.87 -8.28
N LYS A 137 -14.03 -0.38 -9.47
CA LYS A 137 -14.46 -0.93 -10.76
C LYS A 137 -13.54 -2.03 -11.27
N LEU A 138 -12.30 -2.11 -10.74
CA LEU A 138 -11.31 -3.12 -11.10
C LEU A 138 -11.46 -4.39 -10.27
N ILE A 139 -12.08 -4.30 -9.09
CA ILE A 139 -12.39 -5.47 -8.27
C ILE A 139 -13.53 -6.22 -8.97
N PRO A 140 -13.32 -7.47 -9.43
CA PRO A 140 -14.38 -8.26 -10.02
C PRO A 140 -15.50 -8.38 -8.99
N LYS A 141 -16.73 -7.99 -9.39
CA LYS A 141 -17.90 -8.26 -8.57
C LYS A 141 -17.95 -9.77 -8.36
N LYS A 142 -17.93 -10.23 -7.11
CA LYS A 142 -18.27 -11.63 -6.83
C LYS A 142 -19.66 -11.85 -7.44
N THR A 143 -19.73 -12.71 -8.44
CA THR A 143 -20.99 -13.34 -8.81
C THR A 143 -21.41 -14.13 -7.59
N ILE A 144 -22.41 -13.63 -6.87
CA ILE A 144 -23.04 -14.33 -5.75
C ILE A 144 -23.85 -15.48 -6.33
#